data_AF-A0A813I3H4-F1
#
_entry.id   AF-A0A813I3H4-F1
#
_cell.length_a   1.000
_cell.length_b   1.000
_cell.length_c   1.000
_cell.angle_alpha   90.00
_cell.angle_beta   90.00
_cell.angle_gamma   90.00
#
_symmetry.space_group_name_H-M   'P 1'
#
loop_
_entity.id
_entity.type
_entity.pdbx_description
1 polymer ?
#
loop_
_entity_poly.entity_id
_entity_poly.type
_entity_poly.pdbx_seq_one_letter_code
_entity_poly.pdbx_strand_id
1 'polypeptide(L)'
;MVQGRYRCSARAFSLAACDEGPGVPHPWSQSLHAGATSPSLGVGGRQLNDSYIVLKHLAPLLGLTLDEEWEKDFVLKLDTALKLKPTDKDWARMVHTHMGMPKCLANIFARKMLGPLERKQAENNMKNSGLGHADVDVLELARKFKTAIGTNAYVGGQSPGTPELSFYGVLANFLQAKCEIADEIIACAGLQEWLERMQALVPLKTLFASTKYAGA
;
A
#
# COMPACT_ATOMS: atom_id res chain seq x y z
N MET A 1 -31.17 -34.72 -32.28
CA MET A 1 -30.54 -33.60 -33.02
C MET A 1 -30.95 -32.30 -32.32
N VAL A 2 -29.97 -31.46 -31.96
CA VAL A 2 -30.07 -30.10 -31.41
C VAL A 2 -30.77 -29.97 -30.04
N GLN A 3 -29.99 -29.65 -29.00
CA GLN A 3 -30.44 -28.81 -27.89
C GLN A 3 -29.40 -27.73 -27.64
N GLY A 4 -29.74 -26.50 -28.01
CA GLY A 4 -29.11 -25.29 -27.49
C GLY A 4 -29.85 -24.82 -26.23
N ARG A 5 -29.12 -24.19 -25.30
CA ARG A 5 -29.70 -23.26 -24.32
C ARG A 5 -28.75 -22.09 -24.09
N TYR A 6 -29.30 -20.88 -24.20
CA TYR A 6 -28.69 -19.60 -23.88
C TYR A 6 -28.87 -19.25 -22.38
N ARG A 7 -27.85 -18.54 -21.86
CA ARG A 7 -27.67 -17.67 -20.65
C ARG A 7 -28.82 -17.46 -19.62
N CYS A 8 -28.44 -17.36 -18.33
CA CYS A 8 -28.52 -16.10 -17.53
C CYS A 8 -27.88 -16.16 -16.12
N SER A 9 -27.29 -15.02 -15.75
CA SER A 9 -26.84 -14.42 -14.48
C SER A 9 -26.87 -15.20 -13.15
N ALA A 10 -25.76 -15.14 -12.41
CA ALA A 10 -25.75 -15.23 -10.94
C ALA A 10 -25.49 -13.84 -10.34
N ARG A 11 -26.40 -13.43 -9.44
CA ARG A 11 -26.50 -12.12 -8.78
C ARG A 11 -25.40 -11.90 -7.74
N ALA A 12 -25.14 -10.61 -7.52
CA ALA A 12 -24.38 -10.05 -6.40
C ALA A 12 -24.85 -10.59 -5.04
N PHE A 13 -23.90 -10.95 -4.18
CA PHE A 13 -24.14 -11.12 -2.75
C PHE A 13 -24.15 -9.73 -2.09
N SER A 14 -25.34 -9.30 -1.68
CA SER A 14 -25.55 -8.23 -0.72
C SER A 14 -25.37 -8.82 0.68
N LEU A 15 -24.43 -8.30 1.46
CA LEU A 15 -24.36 -8.52 2.91
C LEU A 15 -24.54 -7.16 3.57
N ALA A 16 -25.81 -6.78 3.76
CA ALA A 16 -26.21 -5.77 4.71
C ALA A 16 -27.29 -6.37 5.61
N ALA A 17 -27.10 -6.15 6.92
CA ALA A 17 -28.00 -6.38 8.04
C ALA A 17 -28.23 -7.83 8.49
N CYS A 18 -27.48 -8.24 9.53
CA CYS A 18 -28.02 -9.01 10.65
C CYS A 18 -27.58 -8.34 11.95
N ASP A 19 -28.55 -8.16 12.84
CA ASP A 19 -28.48 -7.47 14.14
C ASP A 19 -27.33 -7.89 15.06
N GLU A 20 -26.82 -6.90 15.79
CA GLU A 20 -25.84 -7.03 16.87
C GLU A 20 -26.46 -7.68 18.13
N GLY A 21 -25.78 -8.69 18.68
CA GLY A 21 -25.85 -9.01 20.10
C GLY A 21 -24.67 -8.36 20.83
N PRO A 22 -24.74 -8.07 22.15
CA PRO A 22 -23.70 -7.36 22.88
C PRO A 22 -22.56 -8.32 23.24
N GLY A 23 -21.82 -8.76 22.23
CA GLY A 23 -20.54 -9.43 22.38
C GLY A 23 -19.46 -8.45 21.95
N VAL A 24 -18.51 -8.14 22.83
CA VAL A 24 -17.33 -7.33 22.50
C VAL A 24 -16.71 -7.90 21.22
N PRO A 25 -16.65 -7.14 20.10
CA PRO A 25 -16.16 -7.68 18.86
C PRO A 25 -14.69 -8.07 19.00
N HIS A 26 -14.37 -9.30 18.60
CA HIS A 26 -13.02 -9.83 18.63
C HIS A 26 -12.09 -8.93 17.78
N PRO A 27 -10.88 -8.57 18.25
CA PRO A 27 -10.01 -7.57 17.60
C PRO A 27 -9.77 -7.72 16.09
N TRP A 28 -9.86 -8.94 15.54
CA TRP A 28 -9.69 -9.21 14.12
C TRP A 28 -10.87 -8.73 13.26
N SER A 29 -12.09 -8.63 13.79
CA SER A 29 -13.26 -8.22 12.97
C SER A 29 -13.24 -6.73 12.62
N GLN A 30 -12.69 -5.89 13.49
CA GLN A 30 -12.51 -4.46 13.19
C GLN A 30 -11.46 -4.24 12.09
N SER A 31 -10.45 -5.10 12.01
CA SER A 31 -9.42 -5.04 10.96
C SER A 31 -9.90 -5.49 9.57
N LEU A 32 -11.01 -6.25 9.51
CA LEU A 32 -11.57 -6.78 8.26
C LEU A 32 -12.71 -5.91 7.69
N HIS A 33 -13.35 -5.05 8.50
CA HIS A 33 -14.41 -4.14 8.05
C HIS A 33 -13.90 -2.77 7.59
N ALA A 34 -12.69 -2.38 7.99
CA ALA A 34 -11.93 -1.36 7.29
C ALA A 34 -11.19 -2.06 6.13
N GLY A 35 -11.41 -1.64 4.88
CA GLY A 35 -10.63 -2.13 3.75
C GLY A 35 -9.13 -1.93 4.03
N ALA A 36 -8.45 -3.02 4.40
CA ALA A 36 -7.20 -3.02 5.16
C ALA A 36 -5.94 -2.52 4.40
N THR A 37 -6.09 -1.77 3.31
CA THR A 37 -4.96 -1.21 2.54
C THR A 37 -5.21 0.17 1.93
N SER A 38 -6.41 0.75 2.07
CA SER A 38 -6.69 2.08 1.50
C SER A 38 -6.58 3.16 2.59
N PRO A 39 -5.63 4.11 2.48
CA PRO A 39 -5.57 5.22 3.42
C PRO A 39 -6.90 5.97 3.36
N SER A 40 -7.39 6.31 4.55
CA SER A 40 -8.70 6.93 4.70
C SER A 40 -8.65 8.14 5.61
N LEU A 41 -9.40 9.18 5.23
CA LEU A 41 -9.52 10.43 5.95
C LEU A 41 -10.97 10.63 6.39
N GLY A 42 -11.19 10.71 7.70
CA GLY A 42 -12.48 11.09 8.28
C GLY A 42 -12.65 12.61 8.35
N VAL A 43 -13.65 13.16 7.68
CA VAL A 43 -13.99 14.61 7.74
C VAL A 43 -15.47 14.77 8.01
N GLY A 44 -15.83 15.33 9.18
CA GLY A 44 -17.22 15.66 9.52
C GLY A 44 -18.19 14.46 9.45
N GLY A 45 -17.73 13.26 9.85
CA GLY A 45 -18.51 12.02 9.78
C GLY A 45 -18.50 11.31 8.43
N ARG A 46 -17.73 11.79 7.44
CA ARG A 46 -17.54 11.14 6.13
C ARG A 46 -16.15 10.53 6.02
N GLN A 47 -16.02 9.36 5.41
CA GLN A 47 -14.75 8.70 5.12
C GLN A 47 -14.39 8.90 3.64
N LEU A 48 -13.24 9.51 3.37
CA LEU A 48 -12.62 9.55 2.06
C LEU A 48 -11.57 8.44 2.02
N ASN A 49 -11.64 7.55 1.02
CA ASN A 49 -10.66 6.49 0.80
C ASN A 49 -9.82 6.81 -0.44
N ASP A 50 -8.65 6.17 -0.54
CA ASP A 50 -7.66 6.30 -1.62
C ASP A 50 -6.68 7.46 -1.42
N SER A 51 -5.39 7.11 -1.31
CA SER A 51 -4.30 8.06 -1.10
C SER A 51 -4.21 9.07 -2.22
N TYR A 52 -4.50 8.66 -3.45
CA TYR A 52 -4.42 9.56 -4.59
C TYR A 52 -5.49 10.65 -4.47
N ILE A 53 -6.73 10.29 -4.10
CA ILE A 53 -7.82 11.25 -3.89
C ILE A 53 -7.52 12.16 -2.69
N VAL A 54 -7.02 11.58 -1.59
CA VAL A 54 -6.64 12.34 -0.40
C VAL A 54 -5.52 13.33 -0.72
N LEU A 55 -4.44 12.91 -1.37
CA LEU A 55 -3.34 13.78 -1.77
C LEU A 55 -3.79 14.83 -2.78
N LYS A 56 -4.62 14.46 -3.75
CA LYS A 56 -5.14 15.39 -4.77
C LYS A 56 -5.87 16.59 -4.20
N HIS A 57 -6.61 16.38 -3.12
CA HIS A 57 -7.38 17.45 -2.49
C HIS A 57 -6.68 18.10 -1.29
N LEU A 58 -5.85 17.36 -0.54
CA LEU A 58 -5.15 17.90 0.62
C LEU A 58 -3.84 18.61 0.28
N ALA A 59 -3.06 18.12 -0.69
CA ALA A 59 -1.74 18.69 -0.99
C ALA A 59 -1.82 20.20 -1.30
N PRO A 60 -2.75 20.69 -2.17
CA PRO A 60 -2.87 22.12 -2.43
C PRO A 60 -3.25 22.95 -1.19
N LEU A 61 -4.08 22.39 -0.30
CA LEU A 61 -4.49 23.06 0.94
C LEU A 61 -3.33 23.20 1.95
N LEU A 62 -2.34 22.33 1.85
CA LEU A 62 -1.12 22.35 2.65
C LEU A 62 0.01 23.17 1.99
N GLY A 63 -0.27 23.84 0.86
CA GLY A 63 0.73 24.60 0.10
C GLY A 63 1.70 23.72 -0.68
N LEU A 64 1.37 22.45 -0.91
CA LEU A 64 2.16 21.53 -1.72
C LEU A 64 1.60 21.47 -3.15
N THR A 65 2.52 21.48 -4.12
CA THR A 65 2.16 21.23 -5.52
C THR A 65 2.11 19.73 -5.77
N LEU A 66 1.00 19.25 -6.34
CA LEU A 66 0.85 17.88 -6.76
C LEU A 66 1.23 17.74 -8.23
N ASP A 67 2.22 16.89 -8.51
CA ASP A 67 2.50 16.44 -9.87
C ASP A 67 1.62 15.23 -10.20
N GLU A 68 0.46 15.48 -10.82
CA GLU A 68 -0.50 14.42 -11.17
C GLU A 68 0.06 13.41 -12.17
N GLU A 69 0.98 13.82 -13.04
CA GLU A 69 1.59 12.91 -14.01
C GLU A 69 2.57 11.99 -13.31
N TRP A 70 3.38 12.53 -12.40
CA TRP A 70 4.25 11.74 -11.54
C TRP A 70 3.46 10.73 -10.71
N GLU A 71 2.40 11.16 -10.01
CA GLU A 71 1.59 10.27 -9.18
C GLU A 71 0.97 9.12 -9.99
N LYS A 72 0.39 9.42 -11.16
CA LYS A 72 -0.20 8.38 -12.03
C LYS A 72 0.85 7.45 -12.62
N ASP A 73 1.95 8.00 -13.13
CA ASP A 73 2.97 7.22 -13.82
C ASP A 73 3.82 6.40 -12.85
N PHE A 74 4.17 6.98 -11.70
CA PHE A 74 5.18 6.43 -10.81
C PHE A 74 4.56 5.60 -9.68
N VAL A 75 3.60 6.18 -8.96
CA VAL A 75 3.09 5.60 -7.69
C VAL A 75 2.20 4.39 -7.95
N LEU A 76 1.36 4.44 -8.99
CA LEU A 76 0.51 3.29 -9.35
C LEU A 76 1.32 2.09 -9.86
N LYS A 77 2.40 2.36 -10.60
CA LYS A 77 3.33 1.30 -11.05
C LYS A 77 4.14 0.74 -9.90
N LEU A 78 4.58 1.60 -8.98
CA LEU A 78 5.26 1.17 -7.75
C LEU A 78 4.37 0.29 -6.88
N ASP A 79 3.12 0.70 -6.62
CA ASP A 79 2.14 -0.09 -5.88
C ASP A 79 1.92 -1.46 -6.54
N THR A 80 1.78 -1.49 -7.87
CA THR A 80 1.62 -2.74 -8.63
C THR A 80 2.85 -3.63 -8.51
N ALA A 81 4.05 -3.08 -8.66
CA ALA A 81 5.28 -3.84 -8.50
C ALA A 81 5.41 -4.41 -7.08
N LEU A 82 5.11 -3.62 -6.05
CA LEU A 82 5.14 -4.05 -4.65
C LEU A 82 4.00 -4.98 -4.24
N LYS A 83 3.02 -5.24 -5.11
CA LYS A 83 2.05 -6.33 -4.95
C LYS A 83 2.47 -7.62 -5.64
N LEU A 84 3.25 -7.51 -6.73
CA LEU A 84 3.62 -8.65 -7.58
C LEU A 84 4.97 -9.27 -7.22
N LYS A 85 5.93 -8.45 -6.79
CA LYS A 85 7.34 -8.82 -6.62
C LYS A 85 7.73 -9.30 -5.21
N PRO A 86 7.08 -8.91 -4.09
CA PRO A 86 7.51 -9.43 -2.79
C PRO A 86 7.36 -10.95 -2.69
N THR A 87 8.29 -11.55 -1.96
CA THR A 87 8.32 -13.00 -1.72
C THR A 87 7.32 -13.41 -0.64
N ASP A 88 7.06 -14.72 -0.51
CA ASP A 88 6.29 -15.26 0.61
C ASP A 88 6.88 -14.86 1.97
N LYS A 89 8.22 -14.70 2.06
CA LYS A 89 8.89 -14.24 3.28
C LYS A 89 8.57 -12.78 3.57
N ASP A 90 8.55 -11.93 2.55
CA ASP A 90 8.19 -10.52 2.71
C ASP A 90 6.75 -10.38 3.20
N TRP A 91 5.82 -11.10 2.57
CA TRP A 91 4.43 -11.14 3.01
C TRP A 91 4.28 -11.69 4.44
N ALA A 92 5.03 -12.73 4.80
CA ALA A 92 5.00 -13.27 6.15
C ALA A 92 5.55 -12.26 7.19
N ARG A 93 6.60 -11.51 6.86
CA ARG A 93 7.12 -10.43 7.71
C ARG A 93 6.09 -9.32 7.88
N MET A 94 5.41 -8.93 6.81
CA MET A 94 4.33 -7.93 6.84
C MET A 94 3.20 -8.38 7.76
N VAL A 95 2.71 -9.62 7.58
CA VAL A 95 1.65 -10.20 8.42
C VAL A 95 2.09 -10.29 9.88
N HIS A 96 3.31 -10.74 10.15
CA HIS A 96 3.81 -10.81 11.53
C HIS A 96 3.91 -9.42 12.18
N THR A 97 4.47 -8.45 11.45
CA THR A 97 4.75 -7.11 11.97
C THR A 97 3.47 -6.29 12.18
N HIS A 98 2.59 -6.29 11.18
CA HIS A 98 1.41 -5.44 11.16
C HIS A 98 0.15 -6.12 11.67
N MET A 99 0.08 -7.46 11.57
CA MET A 99 -1.05 -8.24 12.07
C MET A 99 -0.76 -8.95 13.41
N GLY A 100 0.44 -8.82 13.98
CA GLY A 100 0.82 -9.44 15.26
C GLY A 100 0.81 -10.97 15.25
N MET A 101 0.66 -11.57 14.07
CA MET A 101 0.46 -13.01 13.93
C MET A 101 1.77 -13.77 14.24
N PRO A 102 1.74 -14.87 15.01
CA PRO A 102 2.93 -15.69 15.23
C PRO A 102 3.55 -16.15 13.91
N LYS A 103 4.88 -16.17 13.83
CA LYS A 103 5.63 -16.43 12.59
C LYS A 103 5.18 -17.70 11.84
N CYS A 104 4.86 -18.77 12.57
CA CYS A 104 4.39 -20.02 11.98
C CYS A 104 3.05 -19.85 11.24
N LEU A 105 2.10 -19.12 11.82
CA LEU A 105 0.81 -18.81 11.20
C LEU A 105 0.95 -17.75 10.10
N ALA A 106 1.82 -16.76 10.31
CA ALA A 106 2.09 -15.70 9.34
C ALA A 106 2.58 -16.28 8.00
N ASN A 107 3.47 -17.27 8.02
CA ASN A 107 3.92 -17.96 6.81
C ASN A 107 2.77 -18.66 6.06
N ILE A 108 1.87 -19.32 6.79
CA ILE A 108 0.73 -20.02 6.18
C ILE A 108 -0.25 -19.00 5.58
N PHE A 109 -0.58 -17.96 6.33
CA PHE A 109 -1.49 -16.89 5.91
C PHE A 109 -0.95 -16.13 4.70
N ALA A 110 0.33 -15.75 4.75
CA ALA A 110 1.01 -15.05 3.66
C ALA A 110 0.95 -15.84 2.34
N ARG A 111 1.36 -17.11 2.38
CA ARG A 111 1.43 -17.96 1.19
C ARG A 111 0.04 -18.35 0.64
N LYS A 112 -0.91 -18.67 1.53
CA LYS A 112 -2.22 -19.19 1.09
C LYS A 112 -3.25 -18.11 0.80
N MET A 113 -3.09 -16.91 1.38
CA MET A 113 -4.13 -15.87 1.34
C MET A 113 -3.60 -14.54 0.86
N LEU A 114 -2.68 -13.90 1.60
CA LEU A 114 -2.30 -12.50 1.34
C LEU A 114 -1.61 -12.34 -0.02
N GLY A 115 -0.54 -13.11 -0.28
CA GLY A 115 0.19 -13.02 -1.55
C GLY A 115 -0.68 -13.24 -2.79
N PRO A 116 -1.52 -14.31 -2.82
CA PRO A 116 -2.49 -14.50 -3.90
C PRO A 116 -3.52 -13.38 -4.03
N LEU A 117 -4.00 -12.81 -2.92
CA LEU A 117 -4.98 -11.73 -2.92
C LEU A 117 -4.39 -10.43 -3.49
N GLU A 118 -3.21 -10.04 -3.03
CA GLU A 118 -2.49 -8.85 -3.52
C GLU A 118 -2.13 -9.00 -5.01
N ARG A 119 -1.65 -10.17 -5.43
CA ARG A 119 -1.39 -10.47 -6.84
C ARG A 119 -2.66 -10.35 -7.69
N LYS A 120 -3.77 -10.94 -7.24
CA LYS A 120 -5.05 -10.85 -7.93
C LYS A 120 -5.55 -9.40 -8.03
N GLN A 121 -5.37 -8.61 -6.98
CA GLN A 121 -5.72 -7.19 -6.97
C GLN A 121 -4.86 -6.40 -7.96
N ALA A 122 -3.54 -6.62 -7.99
CA ALA A 122 -2.64 -6.00 -8.97
C ALA A 122 -3.03 -6.36 -10.41
N GLU A 123 -3.28 -7.63 -10.71
CA GLU A 123 -3.73 -8.09 -12.02
C GLU A 123 -5.08 -7.47 -12.43
N ASN A 124 -6.01 -7.35 -11.49
CA ASN A 124 -7.29 -6.70 -11.72
C ASN A 124 -7.11 -5.20 -12.01
N ASN A 125 -6.26 -4.51 -11.25
CA ASN A 125 -5.99 -3.09 -11.42
C ASN A 125 -5.35 -2.81 -12.77
N MET A 126 -4.39 -3.63 -13.22
CA MET A 126 -3.79 -3.51 -14.56
C MET A 126 -4.82 -3.70 -15.67
N LYS A 127 -5.77 -4.63 -15.52
CA LYS A 127 -6.76 -4.95 -16.56
C LYS A 127 -7.93 -3.97 -16.60
N ASN A 128 -8.41 -3.52 -15.44
CA ASN A 128 -9.75 -2.94 -15.32
C ASN A 128 -9.79 -1.50 -14.80
N SER A 129 -8.70 -0.96 -14.24
CA SER A 129 -8.76 0.39 -13.63
C SER A 129 -8.72 1.53 -14.66
N GLY A 130 -7.99 1.35 -15.76
CA GLY A 130 -7.67 2.44 -16.69
C GLY A 130 -6.77 3.55 -16.10
N LEU A 131 -6.19 3.35 -14.91
CA LEU A 131 -5.45 4.38 -14.18
C LEU A 131 -3.93 4.40 -14.45
N GLY A 132 -3.40 3.42 -15.20
CA GLY A 132 -1.97 3.35 -15.54
C GLY A 132 -1.15 2.34 -14.72
N HIS A 133 -1.81 1.44 -13.97
CA HIS A 133 -1.15 0.30 -13.33
C HIS A 133 -0.44 -0.58 -14.37
N ALA A 134 0.81 -0.96 -14.09
CA ALA A 134 1.61 -1.82 -14.96
C ALA A 134 2.62 -2.64 -14.13
N ASP A 135 2.90 -3.86 -14.57
CA ASP A 135 4.00 -4.67 -14.06
C ASP A 135 5.30 -4.15 -14.66
N VAL A 136 6.12 -3.53 -13.83
CA VAL A 136 7.41 -2.94 -14.21
C VAL A 136 8.51 -3.38 -13.26
N ASP A 137 9.76 -3.14 -13.65
CA ASP A 137 10.89 -3.34 -12.76
C ASP A 137 10.89 -2.25 -11.67
N VAL A 138 10.74 -2.68 -10.42
CA VAL A 138 10.73 -1.79 -9.26
C VAL A 138 12.07 -1.07 -9.07
N LEU A 139 13.18 -1.69 -9.48
CA LEU A 139 14.50 -1.08 -9.40
C LEU A 139 14.67 0.02 -10.45
N GLU A 140 14.06 -0.13 -11.64
CA GLU A 140 14.04 0.94 -12.63
C GLU A 140 13.25 2.16 -12.13
N LEU A 141 12.11 1.93 -11.47
CA LEU A 141 11.36 3.01 -10.82
C LEU A 141 12.21 3.68 -9.72
N ALA A 142 12.83 2.91 -8.83
CA ALA A 142 13.65 3.45 -7.76
C ALA A 142 14.84 4.28 -8.31
N ARG A 143 15.47 3.84 -9.40
CA ARG A 143 16.52 4.60 -10.10
C ARG A 143 15.98 5.84 -10.78
N LYS A 144 14.79 5.80 -11.39
CA LYS A 144 14.11 6.99 -11.94
C LYS A 144 13.86 8.03 -10.85
N PHE A 145 13.42 7.60 -9.66
CA PHE A 145 13.28 8.48 -8.50
C PHE A 145 14.61 9.06 -8.03
N LYS A 146 15.66 8.23 -7.92
CA LYS A 146 17.01 8.71 -7.59
C LYS A 146 17.50 9.76 -8.58
N THR A 147 17.30 9.54 -9.88
CA THR A 147 17.66 10.49 -10.94
C THR A 147 16.87 11.79 -10.82
N ALA A 148 15.58 11.73 -10.46
CA ALA A 148 14.75 12.90 -10.25
C ALA A 148 15.22 13.76 -9.05
N ILE A 149 15.79 13.15 -8.01
CA ILE A 149 16.45 13.89 -6.92
C ILE A 149 17.69 14.63 -7.45
N GLY A 150 18.46 14.00 -8.35
CA GLY A 150 19.66 14.58 -8.94
C GLY A 150 20.70 14.92 -7.87
N THR A 151 21.17 16.16 -7.87
CA THR A 151 22.12 16.70 -6.88
C THR A 151 21.45 17.37 -5.68
N ASN A 152 20.11 17.42 -5.64
CA ASN A 152 19.35 18.01 -4.55
C ASN A 152 19.18 17.04 -3.37
N ALA A 153 18.61 17.52 -2.28
CA ALA A 153 18.22 16.65 -1.17
C ALA A 153 16.95 15.82 -1.50
N TYR A 154 16.07 16.41 -2.33
CA TYR A 154 14.75 15.91 -2.75
C TYR A 154 14.46 16.34 -4.21
N VAL A 155 13.46 15.74 -4.87
CA VAL A 155 13.09 16.00 -6.28
C VAL A 155 12.84 17.50 -6.55
N GLY A 156 12.26 18.22 -5.60
CA GLY A 156 11.96 19.66 -5.69
C GLY A 156 12.99 20.61 -5.06
N GLY A 157 14.14 20.11 -4.57
CA GLY A 157 15.17 20.94 -3.93
C GLY A 157 15.53 20.51 -2.51
N GLN A 158 15.38 21.42 -1.54
CA GLN A 158 15.88 21.25 -0.16
C GLN A 158 14.82 20.76 0.85
N SER A 159 13.57 20.55 0.42
CA SER A 159 12.49 20.02 1.27
C SER A 159 11.70 18.95 0.53
N PRO A 160 11.12 17.96 1.24
CA PRO A 160 10.35 16.90 0.60
C PRO A 160 9.06 17.44 -0.01
N GLY A 161 8.73 16.96 -1.20
CA GLY A 161 7.46 17.23 -1.88
C GLY A 161 6.58 15.98 -1.96
N THR A 162 5.56 16.03 -2.81
CA THR A 162 4.67 14.88 -3.02
C THR A 162 5.39 13.63 -3.53
N PRO A 163 6.41 13.69 -4.42
CA PRO A 163 7.13 12.48 -4.86
C PRO A 163 7.76 11.70 -3.70
N GLU A 164 8.40 12.40 -2.76
CA GLU A 164 8.98 11.79 -1.57
C GLU A 164 7.91 11.17 -0.67
N LEU A 165 6.81 11.90 -0.43
CA LEU A 165 5.74 11.44 0.45
C LEU A 165 5.09 10.17 -0.10
N SER A 166 4.83 10.13 -1.41
CA SER A 166 4.22 8.96 -2.06
C SER A 166 5.19 7.78 -2.10
N PHE A 167 6.46 8.01 -2.50
CA PHE A 167 7.45 6.93 -2.55
C PHE A 167 7.73 6.35 -1.15
N TYR A 168 7.98 7.22 -0.18
CA TYR A 168 8.24 6.81 1.20
C TYR A 168 7.00 6.18 1.84
N GLY A 169 5.81 6.73 1.62
CA GLY A 169 4.55 6.21 2.14
C GLY A 169 4.25 4.80 1.66
N VAL A 170 4.45 4.53 0.36
CA VAL A 170 4.28 3.18 -0.20
C VAL A 170 5.30 2.19 0.38
N LEU A 171 6.55 2.60 0.55
CA LEU A 171 7.61 1.73 1.10
C LEU A 171 7.54 1.55 2.63
N ALA A 172 6.89 2.46 3.37
CA ALA A 172 6.95 2.52 4.82
C ALA A 172 6.59 1.20 5.50
N ASN A 173 5.55 0.51 5.04
CA ASN A 173 5.13 -0.77 5.60
C ASN A 173 6.19 -1.87 5.41
N PHE A 174 6.81 -1.93 4.22
CA PHE A 174 7.85 -2.90 3.89
C PHE A 174 9.14 -2.61 4.65
N LEU A 175 9.52 -1.35 4.77
CA LEU A 175 10.68 -0.91 5.58
C LEU A 175 10.47 -1.25 7.06
N GLN A 176 9.27 -0.97 7.60
CA GLN A 176 8.94 -1.30 8.99
C GLN A 176 8.97 -2.82 9.25
N ALA A 177 8.47 -3.62 8.29
CA ALA A 177 8.48 -5.08 8.38
C ALA A 177 9.85 -5.70 8.04
N LYS A 178 10.84 -4.89 7.63
CA LYS A 178 12.17 -5.33 7.21
C LYS A 178 12.09 -6.38 6.08
N CYS A 179 11.28 -6.06 5.08
CA CYS A 179 11.15 -6.88 3.87
C CYS A 179 12.39 -6.73 2.99
N GLU A 180 12.85 -7.85 2.42
CA GLU A 180 14.04 -7.93 1.57
C GLU A 180 13.89 -7.03 0.33
N ILE A 181 12.69 -6.98 -0.26
CA ILE A 181 12.41 -6.11 -1.41
C ILE A 181 12.63 -4.62 -1.12
N ALA A 182 12.32 -4.14 0.09
CA ALA A 182 12.53 -2.73 0.43
C ALA A 182 14.02 -2.44 0.62
N ASP A 183 14.75 -3.34 1.26
CA ASP A 183 16.20 -3.22 1.42
C ASP A 183 16.90 -3.22 0.05
N GLU A 184 16.48 -4.09 -0.87
CA GLU A 184 16.98 -4.15 -2.25
C GLU A 184 16.71 -2.85 -3.02
N ILE A 185 15.48 -2.32 -2.96
CA ILE A 185 15.11 -1.05 -3.60
C ILE A 185 16.04 0.08 -3.13
N ILE A 186 16.25 0.19 -1.82
CA ILE A 186 17.06 1.28 -1.24
C ILE A 186 18.54 1.11 -1.60
N ALA A 187 19.08 -0.10 -1.42
CA ALA A 187 20.49 -0.38 -1.66
C ALA A 187 20.85 -0.28 -3.15
N CYS A 188 20.10 -0.95 -4.02
CA CYS A 188 20.42 -1.05 -5.45
C CYS A 188 20.15 0.25 -6.22
N ALA A 189 19.31 1.16 -5.71
CA ALA A 189 19.10 2.48 -6.29
C ALA A 189 19.95 3.58 -5.64
N GLY A 190 20.77 3.27 -4.63
CA GLY A 190 21.61 4.27 -3.94
C GLY A 190 20.80 5.33 -3.20
N LEU A 191 19.72 4.91 -2.54
CA LEU A 191 18.76 5.78 -1.85
C LEU A 191 18.97 5.85 -0.34
N GLN A 192 20.07 5.29 0.18
CA GLN A 192 20.34 5.20 1.62
C GLN A 192 20.31 6.57 2.32
N GLU A 193 21.07 7.55 1.82
CA GLU A 193 21.09 8.91 2.40
C GLU A 193 19.72 9.60 2.31
N TRP A 194 18.97 9.35 1.25
CA TRP A 194 17.61 9.88 1.11
C TRP A 194 16.67 9.27 2.16
N LEU A 195 16.77 7.96 2.37
CA LEU A 195 15.98 7.25 3.37
C LEU A 195 16.28 7.78 4.78
N GLU A 196 17.55 8.01 5.10
CA GLU A 196 17.97 8.58 6.38
C GLU A 196 17.37 9.97 6.62
N ARG A 197 17.36 10.83 5.59
CA ARG A 197 16.68 12.14 5.66
C ARG A 197 15.17 11.98 5.89
N MET A 198 14.51 11.07 5.16
CA MET A 198 13.08 10.82 5.34
C MET A 198 12.76 10.27 6.73
N GLN A 199 13.56 9.36 7.27
CA GLN A 199 13.38 8.83 8.63
C GLN A 199 13.66 9.86 9.72
N ALA A 200 14.51 10.87 9.47
CA ALA A 200 14.72 11.98 10.39
C ALA A 200 13.48 12.90 10.45
N LEU A 201 12.80 13.11 9.32
CA LEU A 201 11.60 13.93 9.22
C LEU A 201 10.33 13.20 9.68
N VAL A 202 10.15 11.97 9.19
CA VAL A 202 8.99 11.13 9.44
C VAL A 202 9.48 9.74 9.89
N PRO A 203 9.85 9.56 11.16
CA PRO A 203 10.34 8.27 11.64
C PRO A 203 9.28 7.18 11.51
N LEU A 204 9.65 6.00 11.01
CA LEU A 204 8.74 4.85 10.92
C LEU A 204 8.10 4.51 12.27
N LYS A 205 8.88 4.59 13.36
CA LYS A 205 8.37 4.39 14.73
C LYS A 205 7.21 5.31 15.11
N THR A 206 7.15 6.50 14.52
CA THR A 206 6.07 7.48 14.74
C THR A 206 4.85 7.11 13.92
N LEU A 207 5.05 6.72 12.65
CA LEU A 207 3.97 6.24 11.77
C LEU A 207 3.28 4.98 12.32
N PHE A 208 4.05 4.11 12.95
CA PHE A 208 3.60 2.80 13.47
C PHE A 208 3.55 2.74 15.00
N ALA A 209 3.48 3.90 15.68
CA ALA A 209 3.47 3.98 17.14
C ALA A 209 2.24 3.29 17.77
N SER A 210 1.11 3.27 17.06
CA SER A 210 -0.18 2.70 17.49
C SER A 210 -0.41 1.25 17.04
N THR A 211 0.41 0.69 16.15
CA THR A 211 0.36 -0.73 15.76
C THR A 211 0.92 -1.67 16.84
N LYS A 212 1.26 -1.13 18.03
CA LYS A 212 1.36 -1.95 19.22
C LYS A 212 0.00 -2.56 19.51
N TYR A 213 -0.16 -3.81 19.10
CA TYR A 213 -1.04 -4.77 19.75
C TYR A 213 -1.04 -4.50 21.25
N ALA A 214 -2.18 -4.03 21.74
CA ALA A 214 -2.48 -4.02 23.16
C ALA A 214 -2.50 -5.48 23.65
N GLY A 215 -1.59 -5.81 24.56
CA GLY A 215 -1.45 -7.13 25.22
C GLY A 215 -0.45 -8.04 24.48
N ALA A 216 0.70 -8.42 25.05
CA ALA A 216 0.85 -9.28 26.25
C ALA A 216 0.11 -10.62 26.10
#